data_AF-A0A7Y8I880-F1
#
_entry.id   AF-A0A7Y8I880-F1
#
_cell.length_a   1.000
_cell.length_b   1.000
_cell.length_c   1.000
_cell.angle_alpha   90.00
_cell.angle_beta   90.00
_cell.angle_gamma   90.00
#
_symmetry.space_group_name_H-M   'P 1'
#
loop_
_entity.id
_entity.type
_entity.pdbx_description
1 polymer ?
#
loop_
_entity_poly.entity_id
_entity_poly.type
_entity_poly.pdbx_seq_one_letter_code
_entity_poly.pdbx_strand_id
1 'polypeptide(L)' 'LEDPELKESIHFLPRNLQEALDALEKDNEYLKIGNIFTDELLDQWVKIKNEEIMSIGTMPHPFEYKMYFTL' A
#
# COMPACT_ATOMS: atom_id res chain seq x y z
N LEU A 1 1.74 21.82 9.40
CA LEU A 1 2.34 21.00 10.48
C LEU A 1 3.83 21.33 10.51
N GLU A 2 4.22 22.35 11.28
CA GLU A 2 5.56 22.96 11.27
C GLU A 2 6.42 22.62 12.50
N ASP A 3 5.89 21.85 13.46
CA ASP A 3 6.64 21.44 14.65
C ASP A 3 7.34 20.08 14.41
N PRO A 4 8.69 20.03 14.32
CA PRO A 4 9.43 18.80 14.03
C PRO A 4 9.32 17.75 15.13
N GLU A 5 9.17 18.14 16.41
CA GLU A 5 9.05 17.19 17.52
C GLU A 5 7.71 16.43 17.48
N LEU A 6 6.64 17.11 17.04
CA LEU A 6 5.33 16.50 16.87
C LEU A 6 5.32 15.46 15.72
N LYS A 7 6.13 15.68 14.69
CA LYS A 7 6.25 14.78 13.53
C LYS A 7 6.88 13.44 13.87
N GLU A 8 7.81 13.40 14.82
CA GLU A 8 8.46 12.16 15.27
C GLU A 8 7.54 11.30 16.14
N SER A 9 6.62 11.93 16.88
CA SER A 9 5.69 11.23 17.78
C SER A 9 4.48 10.59 17.08
N ILE A 10 4.22 10.90 15.81
CA ILE A 10 3.01 10.48 15.10
C ILE A 10 3.31 9.30 14.19
N HIS A 11 2.65 8.17 14.44
CA HIS A 11 2.57 7.09 13.46
C HIS A 11 1.64 7.48 12.32
N PHE A 12 2.21 7.70 11.15
CA PHE A 12 1.44 7.96 9.93
C PHE A 12 0.88 6.66 9.35
N LEU A 13 -0.28 6.78 8.69
CA LEU A 13 -0.85 5.69 7.91
C LEU A 13 0.05 5.38 6.70
N PRO A 14 -0.04 4.13 6.16
CA PRO A 14 0.65 3.76 4.94
C PRO A 14 0.39 4.77 3.81
N ARG A 15 1.42 5.13 3.07
CA ARG A 15 1.37 6.17 2.04
C ARG A 15 0.80 5.69 0.71
N ASN A 16 0.83 4.37 0.51
CA ASN A 16 0.40 3.73 -0.72
C ASN A 16 -0.07 2.31 -0.42
N LEU A 17 -0.64 1.67 -1.44
CA LEU A 17 -1.18 0.32 -1.31
C LEU A 17 -0.08 -0.70 -1.00
N GLN A 18 1.14 -0.57 -1.54
CA GLN A 18 2.25 -1.48 -1.27
C GLN A 18 2.59 -1.51 0.23
N GLU A 19 2.77 -0.34 0.84
CA GLU A 19 3.05 -0.23 2.28
C GLU A 19 1.92 -0.81 3.14
N ALA A 20 0.67 -0.68 2.69
CA ALA A 20 -0.48 -1.27 3.38
C ALA A 20 -0.51 -2.80 3.27
N LEU A 21 -0.14 -3.36 2.11
CA LEU A 21 0.00 -4.81 1.92
C LEU A 21 1.15 -5.37 2.73
N ASP A 22 2.30 -4.70 2.77
CA ASP A 22 3.46 -5.10 3.58
C ASP A 22 3.12 -5.08 5.08
N ALA A 23 2.30 -4.12 5.52
CA ALA A 23 1.81 -4.07 6.89
C ALA A 23 0.82 -5.22 7.18
N LEU A 24 -0.08 -5.52 6.24
CA LEU A 24 -1.00 -6.64 6.32
C LEU A 24 -0.27 -7.98 6.41
N GLU A 25 0.78 -8.20 5.62
CA GLU A 25 1.59 -9.43 5.69
C GLU A 25 2.31 -9.58 7.04
N LYS A 26 2.74 -8.46 7.64
CA LYS A 26 3.46 -8.45 8.93
C LYS A 26 2.54 -8.61 10.13
N ASP A 27 1.29 -8.16 10.04
CA ASP A 27 0.31 -8.20 11.13
C ASP A 27 -1.09 -8.53 10.58
N ASN A 28 -1.41 -9.82 10.46
CA ASN A 28 -2.73 -10.30 10.03
C ASN A 28 -3.39 -11.28 11.02
N GLU A 29 -2.76 -11.56 12.16
CA GLU A 29 -3.27 -12.55 13.12
C GLU A 29 -4.64 -12.13 13.68
N TYR A 30 -4.89 -10.82 13.81
CA TYR A 30 -6.17 -10.28 14.25
C TYR A 30 -7.32 -10.60 13.26
N LEU A 31 -7.02 -10.82 11.98
CA LEU A 31 -8.01 -11.18 10.96
C LEU A 31 -8.35 -12.67 10.97
N LYS A 32 -7.43 -13.52 11.42
CA LYS A 32 -7.61 -14.98 11.44
C LYS A 32 -8.47 -15.46 12.60
N ILE A 33 -8.74 -14.59 13.57
CA ILE A 33 -9.57 -14.91 14.74
C ILE A 33 -10.94 -15.39 14.29
N GLY A 34 -11.35 -16.58 14.75
CA GLY A 34 -12.64 -17.17 14.40
C GLY A 34 -12.70 -17.77 12.99
N ASN A 35 -11.56 -17.96 12.32
CA ASN A 35 -11.48 -18.51 10.97
C ASN A 35 -12.30 -17.70 9.95
N ILE A 36 -12.39 -16.39 10.16
CA ILE A 36 -13.12 -15.45 9.29
C ILE A 36 -12.32 -15.18 8.03
N PHE A 37 -11.01 -14.95 8.19
CA PHE A 37 -10.05 -14.87 7.11
C PHE A 37 -9.10 -16.06 7.19
N THR A 38 -9.06 -16.87 6.13
CA THR A 38 -8.10 -17.97 6.00
C THR A 38 -6.77 -17.44 5.47
N ASP A 39 -5.67 -18.15 5.76
CA ASP A 39 -4.36 -17.81 5.21
C ASP A 39 -4.39 -17.77 3.67
N GLU A 40 -5.05 -18.75 3.04
CA GLU A 40 -5.17 -18.80 1.58
C GLU A 40 -5.90 -17.58 0.98
N LEU A 41 -6.93 -17.06 1.66
CA LEU A 41 -7.63 -15.85 1.22
C LEU A 41 -6.70 -14.62 1.30
N LEU A 42 -5.94 -14.50 2.38
CA LEU A 42 -5.02 -13.39 2.58
C LEU A 42 -3.87 -13.44 1.56
N ASP A 43 -3.29 -14.61 1.32
CA ASP A 43 -2.22 -14.81 0.33
C ASP A 43 -2.71 -14.47 -1.09
N GLN A 44 -3.89 -14.96 -1.47
CA GLN A 44 -4.49 -14.64 -2.76
C GLN A 44 -4.78 -13.15 -2.90
N TRP A 45 -5.28 -12.51 -1.85
CA TRP A 45 -5.57 -11.08 -1.83
C TRP A 45 -4.30 -10.26 -2.06
N VAL A 46 -3.24 -10.54 -1.31
CA VAL A 46 -1.97 -9.82 -1.44
C VAL A 46 -1.38 -10.01 -2.83
N LYS A 47 -1.43 -11.23 -3.37
CA LYS A 47 -0.97 -11.51 -4.73
C LYS A 47 -1.71 -10.68 -5.78
N ILE A 48 -3.04 -10.69 -5.78
CA ILE A 48 -3.86 -9.96 -6.74
C ILE A 48 -3.58 -8.45 -6.65
N LYS A 49 -3.45 -7.91 -5.43
CA LYS A 49 -3.17 -6.49 -5.24
C LYS A 49 -1.76 -6.09 -5.66
N ASN A 50 -0.76 -6.95 -5.47
CA ASN A 50 0.58 -6.72 -6.02
C ASN A 50 0.56 -6.70 -7.55
N GLU A 51 -0.19 -7.60 -8.20
CA GLU A 51 -0.36 -7.60 -9.66
C GLU A 51 -1.03 -6.31 -10.16
N GLU A 52 -2.05 -5.80 -9.46
CA GLU A 52 -2.69 -4.50 -9.76
C GLU A 52 -1.68 -3.33 -9.65
N ILE A 53 -0.88 -3.29 -8.59
CA ILE A 53 0.15 -2.26 -8.38
C ILE A 53 1.16 -2.28 -9.53
N MET A 54 1.68 -3.46 -9.88
CA MET A 54 2.63 -3.61 -10.98
C MET A 54 2.04 -3.16 -12.31
N SER A 55 0.78 -3.54 -12.59
CA SER A 55 0.09 -3.13 -13.81
C SER A 55 -0.02 -1.61 -13.92
N ILE A 56 -0.50 -0.95 -12.86
CA ILE A 56 -0.63 0.52 -12.83
C ILE A 56 0.75 1.19 -12.97
N GLY A 57 1.79 0.66 -12.31
CA GLY A 57 3.14 1.21 -12.39
C GLY A 57 3.79 1.12 -13.77
N THR A 58 3.29 0.23 -14.65
CA THR A 58 3.77 0.15 -16.04
C THR A 58 3.09 1.14 -16.98
N MET A 59 1.95 1.72 -16.57
CA MET A 59 1.18 2.65 -17.38
C MET A 59 1.63 4.08 -17.11
N PRO A 60 1.92 4.89 -18.15
CA PRO A 60 2.26 6.29 -17.95
C PRO A 60 1.05 7.05 -17.41
N HIS A 61 1.26 7.86 -16.37
CA HIS A 61 0.20 8.65 -15.78
C HIS A 61 0.01 9.95 -16.58
N PRO A 62 -1.22 10.43 -16.86
CA PRO A 62 -1.44 11.66 -17.65
C PRO A 62 -0.71 12.90 -17.13
N PHE A 63 -0.44 12.96 -15.82
CA PHE A 63 0.35 14.02 -15.21
C PHE A 63 1.83 14.01 -15.66
N GLU A 64 2.40 12.85 -15.94
CA GLU A 64 3.76 12.72 -16.47
C GLU A 64 3.89 13.37 -17.83
N TYR A 65 2.87 13.24 -18.69
CA TYR A 65 2.81 13.99 -19.95
C TYR A 65 2.87 15.49 -19.70
N LYS A 66 2.09 16.02 -18.75
CA LYS A 66 2.17 17.45 -18.39
C LYS A 66 3.57 17.86 -17.90
N MET A 67 4.26 17.01 -17.14
CA MET A 67 5.58 17.30 -16.60
C MET A 67 6.70 17.24 -17.65
N TYR A 68 6.61 16.27 -18.57
CA TYR A 68 7.75 15.90 -19.42
C TYR A 68 7.55 16.21 -20.91
N PHE A 69 6.35 16.57 -21.36
CA PHE A 69 6.08 16.77 -22.80
C PHE A 69 6.79 18.00 -23.42
N THR A 70 7.20 18.98 -22.61
CA THR A 70 7.90 20.19 -23.08
C THR A 70 9.35 20.29 -22.55
N LEU A 71 9.85 19.22 -21.94
CA LEU A 71 11.26 19.14 -21.52
C LEU A 71 12.18 18.86 -22.71
#